data_AF-A0A1B7NBT2-F1
#
_entry.id   AF-A0A1B7NBT2-F1
#
_cell.length_a   1.000
_cell.length_b   1.000
_cell.length_c   1.000
_cell.angle_alpha   90.00
_cell.angle_beta   90.00
_cell.angle_gamma   90.00
#
_symmetry.space_group_name_H-M   'P 1'
#
loop_
_entity.id
_entity.type
_entity.pdbx_description
1 polymer ?
#
loop_
_entity_poly.entity_id
_entity_poly.type
_entity_poly.pdbx_seq_one_letter_code
_entity_poly.pdbx_strand_id
1 'polypeptide(L)' 'VPPAFVCVCELDLLRDEGIAYGEKLKSLGVKVDIKVYPGAPHQILGMDAALKVGKQQADDAIKAVG' A
#
# COMPACT_ATOMS: atom_id res chain seq x y z
N VAL A 1 4.61 -8.17 -15.56
CA VAL A 1 4.15 -6.80 -15.18
C VAL A 1 5.33 -6.01 -14.62
N PRO A 2 5.28 -4.67 -14.58
CA PRO A 2 6.33 -3.86 -13.95
C PRO A 2 6.50 -4.15 -12.45
N PRO A 3 7.61 -3.70 -11.82
CA PRO A 3 7.71 -3.64 -10.37
C PRO A 3 6.54 -2.87 -9.76
N ALA A 4 6.11 -3.27 -8.56
CA ALA A 4 4.93 -2.68 -7.92
C ALA A 4 5.19 -2.33 -6.46
N PHE A 5 4.61 -1.23 -6.02
CA PHE A 5 4.40 -0.93 -4.60
C PHE A 5 2.92 -1.14 -4.30
N VAL A 6 2.61 -2.13 -3.47
CA VAL A 6 1.24 -2.46 -3.06
C VAL A 6 1.08 -2.01 -1.62
N CYS A 7 0.17 -1.09 -1.37
CA CYS A 7 -0.03 -0.56 -0.04
C CYS A 7 -1.50 -0.69 0.38
N VAL A 8 -1.73 -1.14 1.62
CA VAL A 8 -3.06 -1.45 2.15
C VAL A 8 -3.22 -0.89 3.57
N CYS A 9 -4.46 -0.67 3.99
CA CYS A 9 -4.78 -0.18 5.33
C CYS A 9 -5.25 -1.36 6.22
N GLU A 10 -4.84 -1.42 7.48
CA GLU A 10 -5.12 -2.59 8.34
C GLU A 10 -6.62 -2.85 8.58
N LEU A 11 -7.44 -1.79 8.63
CA LEU A 11 -8.88 -1.86 8.89
C LEU A 11 -9.72 -1.80 7.61
N ASP A 12 -9.10 -2.02 6.45
CA ASP A 12 -9.75 -2.03 5.14
C ASP A 12 -10.26 -3.43 4.78
N LEU A 13 -11.49 -3.53 4.28
CA LEU A 13 -12.07 -4.78 3.76
C LEU A 13 -11.24 -5.36 2.60
N LEU A 14 -10.57 -4.50 1.82
CA LEU A 14 -9.75 -4.89 0.68
C LEU A 14 -8.32 -5.31 1.06
N ARG A 15 -7.95 -5.22 2.34
CA ARG A 15 -6.58 -5.48 2.81
C ARG A 15 -6.06 -6.82 2.35
N ASP A 16 -6.83 -7.88 2.58
CA ASP A 16 -6.37 -9.24 2.34
C ASP A 16 -6.26 -9.54 0.83
N GLU A 17 -7.15 -8.98 0.01
CA GLU A 17 -7.07 -9.07 -1.44
C GLU A 17 -5.84 -8.33 -2.00
N GLY A 18 -5.54 -7.14 -1.48
CA GLY A 18 -4.35 -6.37 -1.85
C GLY A 18 -3.06 -7.11 -1.51
N ILE A 19 -2.97 -7.69 -0.31
CA ILE A 19 -1.83 -8.53 0.10
C ILE A 19 -1.72 -9.75 -0.81
N ALA A 20 -2.83 -10.48 -1.04
CA ALA A 20 -2.84 -11.67 -1.89
C ALA A 20 -2.38 -11.37 -3.32
N TYR A 21 -2.78 -10.22 -3.89
CA TYR A 21 -2.31 -9.78 -5.20
C TYR A 21 -0.80 -9.53 -5.21
N GLY A 22 -0.27 -8.80 -4.22
CA GLY A 22 1.15 -8.54 -4.10
C GLY A 22 1.97 -9.83 -3.94
N GLU A 23 1.53 -10.76 -3.10
CA GLU A 23 2.19 -12.06 -2.89
C GLU A 23 2.14 -12.93 -4.15
N LYS A 24 1.02 -12.94 -4.88
CA LYS A 24 0.93 -13.61 -6.18
C LYS A 24 1.94 -13.04 -7.17
N LEU A 25 2.10 -11.73 -7.24
CA LEU A 25 3.10 -11.10 -8.10
C LEU A 25 4.54 -11.48 -7.68
N LYS A 26 4.85 -11.48 -6.38
CA LYS A 26 6.15 -11.95 -5.87
C LYS A 26 6.43 -13.40 -6.29
N SER A 27 5.44 -14.29 -6.18
CA SER A 27 5.60 -15.70 -6.58
C SER A 27 5.92 -15.90 -8.07
N LEU A 28 5.57 -14.92 -8.91
CA LEU A 28 5.88 -14.90 -10.34
C LEU A 28 7.20 -14.18 -10.66
N GLY A 29 8.00 -13.85 -9.63
CA GLY A 29 9.31 -13.20 -9.78
C GLY A 29 9.26 -11.69 -10.00
N VAL A 30 8.09 -11.05 -9.82
CA VAL A 30 7.98 -9.58 -9.92
C VAL A 30 8.55 -8.95 -8.65
N LYS A 31 9.35 -7.88 -8.81
CA LYS A 31 9.78 -7.06 -7.67
C LYS A 31 8.57 -6.32 -7.10
N VAL A 32 8.11 -6.73 -5.92
CA VAL A 32 6.97 -6.09 -5.25
C VAL A 32 7.28 -5.81 -3.79
N ASP A 33 7.06 -4.57 -3.39
CA ASP A 33 7.07 -4.14 -2.00
C ASP A 33 5.62 -4.02 -1.53
N ILE A 34 5.27 -4.74 -0.44
CA ILE A 34 3.93 -4.73 0.15
C ILE A 34 4.01 -4.04 1.52
N LYS A 35 3.16 -3.04 1.76
CA LYS A 35 3.12 -2.31 3.04
C LYS A 35 1.70 -2.25 3.60
N VAL A 36 1.57 -2.56 4.90
CA VAL A 36 0.33 -2.40 5.66
C VAL A 36 0.47 -1.20 6.58
N TYR A 37 -0.53 -0.31 6.61
CA TYR A 37 -0.60 0.81 7.56
C TYR A 37 -1.47 0.42 8.77
N PRO A 38 -0.88 0.24 9.97
CA PRO A 38 -1.60 -0.18 11.16
C PRO A 38 -2.66 0.84 11.61
N GLY A 39 -3.82 0.35 12.05
CA GLY A 39 -4.97 1.13 12.51
C GLY A 39 -5.63 2.01 11.44
N ALA A 40 -5.12 2.01 10.21
CA ALA A 40 -5.66 2.82 9.12
C ALA A 40 -6.92 2.19 8.54
N PRO A 41 -8.01 2.95 8.35
CA PRO A 41 -9.14 2.55 7.52
C PRO A 41 -8.90 2.90 6.03
N HIS A 42 -9.78 2.43 5.17
CA HIS A 42 -9.97 2.99 3.83
C HIS A 42 -10.55 4.42 3.97
N GLN A 43 -10.07 5.51 3.33
CA GLN A 43 -9.02 5.76 2.33
C GLN A 43 -8.07 6.87 2.83
N ILE A 44 -7.06 6.53 3.65
CA ILE A 44 -6.20 7.58 4.25
C ILE A 44 -5.31 8.33 3.25
N LEU A 45 -5.04 7.78 2.06
CA LEU A 45 -4.18 8.43 1.04
C LEU A 45 -4.68 9.82 0.65
N GLY A 46 -6.00 9.98 0.50
CA GLY A 46 -6.63 11.27 0.18
C GLY A 46 -6.79 12.21 1.38
N MET A 47 -6.30 11.80 2.56
CA MET A 47 -6.39 12.55 3.82
C MET A 47 -5.02 12.99 4.32
N ASP A 48 -4.02 13.09 3.43
CA ASP A 48 -2.63 13.41 3.75
C ASP A 48 -2.44 14.77 4.45
N ALA A 49 -3.30 15.74 4.18
CA ALA A 49 -3.30 17.03 4.88
C ALA A 49 -3.87 16.96 6.32
N ALA A 50 -4.66 15.93 6.64
CA ALA A 50 -5.37 15.80 7.91
C ALA A 50 -4.80 14.72 8.83
N LEU A 51 -4.28 13.62 8.26
CA LEU A 51 -3.81 12.45 8.98
C LEU A 51 -2.33 12.21 8.70
N LYS A 52 -1.52 12.10 9.77
CA LYS A 52 -0.09 11.78 9.68
C LYS A 52 0.16 10.47 8.92
N VAL A 53 -0.69 9.47 9.13
CA VAL A 53 -0.59 8.18 8.43
C VAL A 53 -0.95 8.31 6.94
N GLY A 54 -1.89 9.18 6.59
CA GLY A 54 -2.20 9.51 5.19
C GLY A 54 -1.03 10.17 4.49
N LYS A 55 -0.38 11.14 5.17
CA LYS A 55 0.85 11.75 4.68
C LYS A 55 1.96 10.72 4.48
N GLN A 56 2.14 9.82 5.45
CA GLN A 56 3.11 8.75 5.35
C GLN A 56 2.83 7.85 4.14
N GLN A 57 1.56 7.48 3.91
CA GLN A 57 1.19 6.68 2.75
C GLN A 57 1.50 7.38 1.43
N ALA A 58 1.19 8.68 1.32
CA ALA A 58 1.51 9.47 0.14
C ALA A 58 3.03 9.57 -0.10
N ASP A 59 3.80 9.88 0.95
CA ASP A 59 5.26 10.02 0.86
C ASP A 59 5.93 8.67 0.47
N ASP A 60 5.46 7.55 1.01
CA ASP A 60 5.94 6.21 0.64
C ASP A 60 5.62 5.88 -0.83
N ALA A 61 4.40 6.19 -1.28
CA ALA A 61 3.99 5.95 -2.66
C ALA A 61 4.81 6.77 -3.65
N ILE A 62 5.07 8.05 -3.35
CA ILE A 62 5.95 8.92 -4.14
C ILE A 62 7.35 8.32 -4.23
N LYS A 63 7.94 7.96 -3.08
CA LYS A 63 9.29 7.36 -3.02
C LYS A 63 9.40 6.07 -3.85
N ALA A 64 8.32 5.30 -3.95
CA ALA A 64 8.32 4.06 -4.70
C ALA A 64 8.38 4.25 -6.23
N VAL A 65 8.00 5.42 -6.75
CA VAL A 65 8.03 5.71 -8.20
C VAL A 65 9.39 6.23 -8.67
N GLY A 66 10.18 6.84 -7.78
CA GLY A 66 11.46 7.50 -8.08
C GLY A 66 11.30 9.00 -8.23
#